data_AF-A0A2L2Z6H3-F1
#
_entry.id   AF-A0A2L2Z6H3-F1
#
_cell.length_a   1.000
_cell.length_b   1.000
_cell.length_c   1.000
_cell.angle_alpha   90.00
_cell.angle_beta   90.00
_cell.angle_gamma   90.00
#
_symmetry.space_group_name_H-M   'P 1'
#
loop_
_entity.id
_entity.type
_entity.pdbx_description
1 polymer ?
#
loop_
_entity_poly.entity_id
_entity_poly.type
_entity_poly.pdbx_seq_one_letter_code
_entity_poly.pdbx_strand_id
1 'polypeptide(L)' 'FDRCELGRELYDKHGFPLEDIPKWLCLIHWESGYDSRAVNNGYKPNTLDYGIFQINDYMWC' A
#
# COMPACT_ATOMS: atom_id res chain seq x y z
N PHE A 1 -6.21 8.03 -2.18
CA PHE A 1 -6.04 8.00 -3.64
C PHE A 1 -7.24 7.35 -4.29
N ASP A 2 -7.53 7.66 -5.55
CA ASP A 2 -8.40 6.82 -6.39
C ASP A 2 -7.60 5.76 -7.15
N ARG A 3 -8.24 4.65 -7.56
CA ARG A 3 -7.57 3.51 -8.21
C ARG A 3 -6.68 3.90 -9.40
N CYS A 4 -7.20 4.70 -10.32
CA CYS A 4 -6.46 5.09 -11.54
C CYS A 4 -5.43 6.20 -11.27
N GLU A 5 -5.67 7.06 -10.28
CA GLU A 5 -4.71 8.07 -9.83
C GLU A 5 -3.46 7.38 -9.28
N LEU A 6 -3.64 6.42 -8.37
CA LEU A 6 -2.54 5.65 -7.81
C LEU A 6 -1.82 4.81 -8.87
N GLY A 7 -2.56 4.24 -9.83
CA GLY A 7 -1.95 3.48 -10.92
C GLY A 7 -1.00 4.32 -11.77
N ARG A 8 -1.39 5.56 -12.09
CA ARG A 8 -0.52 6.52 -12.77
C ARG A 8 0.66 6.95 -11.89
N GLU A 9 0.42 7.21 -10.61
CA GLU A 9 1.49 7.56 -9.67
C GLU A 9 2.58 6.46 -9.61
N LEU A 10 2.16 5.20 -9.45
CA LEU A 10 3.08 4.06 -9.40
C LEU A 10 3.88 3.89 -10.70
N TYR A 11 3.24 4.04 -11.85
CA TYR A 11 3.89 3.91 -13.15
C TYR A 11 4.76 5.12 -13.51
N ASP A 12 4.17 6.31 -13.56
CA ASP A 12 4.80 7.52 -14.09
C ASP A 12 5.86 8.11 -13.15
N LYS A 13 5.60 8.09 -11.83
CA LYS A 13 6.49 8.73 -10.85
C LYS A 13 7.45 7.74 -10.19
N HIS A 14 6.98 6.52 -9.91
CA HIS A 14 7.77 5.53 -9.18
C HIS A 14 8.37 4.44 -10.07
N GLY A 15 8.05 4.42 -11.37
CA GLY A 15 8.69 3.53 -12.34
C GLY A 15 8.35 2.05 -12.16
N PHE A 16 7.20 1.74 -11.57
CA PHE A 16 6.75 0.35 -11.43
C PHE A 16 6.45 -0.23 -12.83
N PRO A 17 6.79 -1.51 -13.11
CA PRO A 17 6.47 -2.14 -14.38
C PRO A 17 4.95 -2.14 -14.64
N LEU A 18 4.55 -1.81 -15.88
CA LEU A 18 3.13 -1.67 -16.24
C LEU A 18 2.35 -2.97 -15.99
N GLU A 19 2.99 -4.11 -16.22
CA GLU A 19 2.45 -5.45 -15.99
C GLU A 19 2.16 -5.76 -14.52
N ASP A 20 2.81 -5.06 -13.58
CA ASP A 20 2.63 -5.26 -12.14
C ASP A 20 1.65 -4.26 -11.52
N ILE A 21 1.34 -3.15 -12.20
CA ILE A 21 0.39 -2.14 -11.71
C ILE A 21 -0.95 -2.76 -11.24
N PRO A 22 -1.59 -3.68 -12.00
CA PRO A 22 -2.84 -4.29 -11.53
C PRO A 22 -2.67 -5.09 -10.23
N LYS A 23 -1.52 -5.72 -10.00
CA LYS A 23 -1.22 -6.49 -8.78
C LYS A 23 -1.10 -5.56 -7.59
N TRP A 24 -0.34 -4.48 -7.73
CA TRP A 24 -0.17 -3.47 -6.67
C TRP A 24 -1.46 -2.75 -6.33
N LEU A 25 -2.27 -2.39 -7.34
CA LEU A 25 -3.58 -1.80 -7.11
C LEU A 25 -4.56 -2.74 -6.40
N CYS A 26 -4.44 -4.05 -6.62
CA CYS A 26 -5.22 -5.07 -5.91
C CYS A 26 -4.76 -5.18 -4.44
N LEU A 27 -3.44 -5.29 -4.22
CA LEU A 27 -2.85 -5.36 -2.89
C LEU A 27 -3.27 -4.14 -2.05
N ILE A 28 -3.00 -2.93 -2.55
CA ILE A 28 -3.28 -1.69 -1.82
C ILE A 28 -4.78 -1.53 -1.52
N HIS A 29 -5.65 -1.98 -2.44
CA HIS A 29 -7.09 -1.93 -2.20
C HIS A 29 -7.50 -2.71 -0.95
N TRP A 30 -6.96 -3.93 -0.80
CA TRP A 30 -7.28 -4.81 0.31
C TRP A 30 -6.55 -4.45 1.61
N GLU A 31 -5.35 -3.87 1.51
CA GLU A 31 -4.57 -3.47 2.67
C GLU A 31 -5.08 -2.16 3.30
N SER A 32 -5.34 -1.13 2.49
CA SER A 32 -5.61 0.22 3.00
C SER A 32 -6.81 0.92 2.36
N GLY A 33 -7.46 0.30 1.37
CA GLY A 33 -8.50 0.98 0.60
C GLY A 33 -7.99 2.23 -0.13
N TYR A 34 -6.71 2.26 -0.48
CA TYR A 34 -6.01 3.42 -1.07
C TYR A 34 -5.81 4.63 -0.12
N ASP A 35 -5.97 4.46 1.20
CA ASP A 35 -5.67 5.50 2.19
C ASP A 35 -4.20 5.46 2.63
N SER A 36 -3.44 6.50 2.29
CA SER A 36 -2.04 6.62 2.68
C SER A 36 -1.82 6.87 4.17
N ARG A 37 -2.88 7.13 4.93
CA ARG A 37 -2.85 7.35 6.39
C ARG A 37 -3.45 6.18 7.16
N ALA A 38 -3.78 5.07 6.51
CA ALA A 38 -4.31 3.88 7.18
C ALA A 38 -3.35 3.37 8.26
N VAL A 39 -3.90 3.05 9.43
CA VAL A 39 -3.18 2.40 10.53
C VAL A 39 -4.04 1.27 11.05
N ASN A 40 -3.50 0.05 11.06
CA ASN A 40 -4.20 -1.14 11.57
C ASN A 40 -3.33 -1.90 12.57
N ASN A 41 -3.96 -2.82 13.30
CA ASN A 41 -3.25 -3.74 14.17
C ASN A 41 -2.43 -4.72 13.33
N GLY A 42 -1.14 -4.81 13.63
CA GLY A 42 -0.25 -5.78 13.00
C GLY A 42 -0.49 -7.21 13.48
N TYR A 43 0.15 -8.17 12.82
CA TYR A 43 -0.02 -9.59 13.11
C TYR A 43 0.51 -10.03 14.50
N LYS A 44 1.37 -9.21 15.13
CA LYS A 44 1.92 -9.44 16.47
C LYS A 44 1.28 -8.51 17.51
N PRO A 45 1.19 -8.95 18.77
CA PRO A 45 0.74 -8.08 19.86
C PRO A 45 1.59 -6.82 19.94
N ASN A 46 0.93 -5.67 20.11
CA ASN A 46 1.56 -4.34 20.24
C ASN A 46 2.37 -3.90 19.01
N THR A 47 2.03 -4.41 17.82
CA THR A 47 2.61 -3.96 16.54
C THR A 47 1.51 -3.33 15.68
N LEU A 48 1.88 -2.42 14.81
CA LEU A 48 0.97 -1.71 13.93
C LEU A 48 1.47 -1.76 12.47
N ASP A 49 0.51 -1.75 11.54
CA ASP A 49 0.74 -1.69 10.11
C ASP A 49 0.37 -0.30 9.60
N TYR A 50 1.26 0.32 8.82
CA TYR A 50 1.15 1.73 8.45
C TYR A 50 1.08 1.98 6.95
N GLY A 51 0.25 2.96 6.62
CA GLY A 51 0.20 3.62 5.32
C GLY A 51 -0.37 2.77 4.21
N ILE A 52 -0.11 3.20 2.98
CA ILE A 52 -0.79 2.69 1.78
C ILE A 52 -0.52 1.19 1.53
N PHE A 53 0.64 0.69 1.96
CA PHE A 53 1.06 -0.71 1.82
C PHE A 53 0.95 -1.52 3.13
N GLN A 54 0.48 -0.93 4.22
CA GLN A 54 0.39 -1.59 5.53
C GLN A 54 1.72 -2.22 5.97
N ILE A 55 2.77 -1.39 5.98
CA ILE A 55 4.11 -1.81 6.40
C ILE A 55 4.18 -1.92 7.92
N ASN A 56 4.58 -3.08 8.42
CA ASN A 56 4.60 -3.42 9.84
C ASN A 56 5.82 -2.85 10.60
N ASP A 57 5.59 -2.24 11.77
CA ASP A 57 6.61 -1.62 12.63
C ASP A 57 7.48 -2.57 13.45
N TYR A 58 7.22 -3.87 13.40
CA TYR A 58 8.09 -4.84 14.06
C TYR A 58 9.24 -5.30 13.17
N MET A 59 9.06 -5.30 11.84
CA MET A 59 10.08 -5.79 10.90
C MET A 59 10.66 -4.73 9.97
N TRP A 60 9.85 -3.73 9.57
CA TRP A 60 10.12 -2.97 8.34
C TRP A 60 10.26 -1.46 8.55
N CYS A 61 9.77 -0.90 9.65
CA CYS A 61 9.95 0.51 10.00
C CYS A 61 10.27 0.70 11.49
#